data_AF-E3NEB3-F1
#
_entry.id   AF-E3NEB3-F1
#
_cell.length_a   1.000
_cell.length_b   1.000
_cell.length_c   1.000
_cell.angle_alpha   90.00
_cell.angle_beta   90.00
_cell.angle_gamma   90.00
#
_symmetry.space_group_name_H-M   'P 1'
#
loop_
_entity.id
_entity.type
_entity.pdbx_description
1 polymer ?
#
loop_
_entity_poly.entity_id
_entity_poly.type
_entity_poly.pdbx_seq_one_letter_code
_entity_poly.pdbx_strand_id
1 'polypeptide(L)'
;MERSFPLFRLPENAIIKVFKNLCLGQLFFISLVSTKTKKLVTSLGLRADFVKISISKLLHVSLDIGRSHFNLMLYNYTNDPNGELPGDITLPVEIQKVFIQNLNCILFDDVYSLDDMLLVNSEKVKFIRPISQKQFNRFVKHWIRGSNPRLQDMSLAIDKIDFPSGELYLNGIRCTAMEEKAKQEIRENYSLSVNADMVQVRRKDGTPTVVVTKDSENVLYVRFIVLY
;
A
#
# COMPACT_ATOMS: atom_id res chain seq x y z
N MET A 1 36.17 27.70 -10.77
CA MET A 1 35.66 26.82 -11.86
C MET A 1 34.92 25.66 -11.19
N GLU A 2 33.58 25.64 -11.28
CA GLU A 2 32.78 24.52 -10.76
C GLU A 2 33.18 23.23 -11.47
N ARG A 3 33.62 22.23 -10.71
CA ARG A 3 33.96 20.90 -11.24
C ARG A 3 32.66 20.14 -11.51
N SER A 4 31.98 20.46 -12.62
CA SER A 4 30.86 19.64 -13.08
C SER A 4 31.39 18.25 -13.46
N PHE A 5 30.66 17.20 -13.08
CA PHE A 5 30.93 15.82 -13.50
C PHE A 5 31.06 15.76 -15.04
N PRO A 6 32.09 15.11 -15.61
CA PRO A 6 32.43 15.23 -17.04
C PRO A 6 31.27 14.92 -17.99
N LEU A 7 30.41 13.95 -17.63
CA LEU A 7 29.23 13.59 -18.42
C LEU A 7 28.30 14.80 -18.67
N PHE A 8 28.17 15.71 -17.71
CA PHE A 8 27.27 16.86 -17.83
C PHE A 8 27.86 18.03 -18.64
N ARG A 9 29.08 17.89 -19.14
CA ARG A 9 29.68 18.81 -20.13
C ARG A 9 29.28 18.45 -21.56
N LEU A 10 28.72 17.26 -21.76
CA LEU A 10 28.27 16.81 -23.08
C LEU A 10 26.92 17.43 -23.45
N PRO A 11 26.59 17.51 -24.75
CA PRO A 11 25.25 17.83 -25.22
C PRO A 11 24.19 16.86 -24.67
N GLU A 12 22.98 17.35 -24.41
CA GLU A 12 21.92 16.55 -23.76
C GLU A 12 21.56 15.28 -24.53
N ASN A 13 21.57 15.30 -25.86
CA ASN A 13 21.33 14.11 -26.69
C ASN A 13 22.39 13.01 -26.47
N ALA A 14 23.64 13.37 -26.18
CA ALA A 14 24.68 12.40 -25.83
C ALA A 14 24.46 11.84 -24.42
N ILE A 15 24.06 12.69 -23.46
CA ILE A 15 23.74 12.26 -22.09
C ILE A 15 22.55 11.29 -22.09
N ILE A 16 21.50 11.59 -22.85
CA ILE A 16 20.33 10.71 -23.00
C ILE A 16 20.73 9.34 -23.57
N LYS A 17 21.64 9.30 -24.56
CA LYS A 17 22.18 8.03 -25.08
C LYS A 17 22.90 7.23 -23.99
N VAL A 18 23.67 7.90 -23.12
CA VAL A 18 24.31 7.22 -21.98
C VAL A 18 23.24 6.70 -21.01
N PHE A 19 22.27 7.52 -20.64
CA PHE A 19 21.21 7.13 -19.70
C PHE A 19 20.38 5.95 -20.19
N LYS A 20 20.08 5.85 -21.50
CA LYS A 20 19.39 4.69 -22.08
C LYS A 20 20.12 3.35 -21.87
N ASN A 21 21.41 3.36 -21.57
CA ASN A 21 22.23 2.17 -21.32
C ASN A 21 22.47 1.89 -19.83
N LEU A 22 21.89 2.71 -18.93
CA LEU A 22 22.02 2.52 -17.48
C LEU A 22 20.90 1.64 -16.94
N CYS A 23 21.17 0.90 -15.86
CA CYS A 23 20.14 0.12 -15.18
C CYS A 23 19.18 1.02 -14.39
N LEU A 24 18.01 0.49 -14.01
CA LEU A 24 16.99 1.24 -13.26
C LEU A 24 17.53 1.85 -11.96
N GLY A 25 18.37 1.12 -11.21
CA GLY A 25 18.97 1.64 -9.99
C GLY A 25 19.91 2.81 -10.25
N GLN A 26 20.75 2.74 -11.28
CA GLN A 26 21.62 3.86 -11.68
C GLN A 26 20.80 5.07 -12.11
N LEU A 27 19.75 4.87 -12.91
CA LEU A 27 18.84 5.93 -13.33
C LEU A 27 18.13 6.58 -12.14
N PHE A 28 17.66 5.77 -11.19
CA PHE A 28 17.05 6.24 -9.96
C PHE A 28 18.02 7.13 -9.18
N PHE A 29 19.22 6.66 -8.86
CA PHE A 29 20.19 7.44 -8.09
C PHE A 29 20.64 8.72 -8.83
N ILE A 30 20.84 8.65 -10.16
CA ILE A 30 21.15 9.85 -10.96
C ILE A 30 20.00 10.86 -10.92
N SER A 31 18.75 10.42 -10.92
CA SER A 31 17.58 11.30 -10.84
C SER A 31 17.51 12.09 -9.53
N LEU A 32 18.15 11.59 -8.46
CA LEU A 32 18.22 12.25 -7.15
C LEU A 32 19.31 13.33 -7.08
N VAL A 33 20.25 13.37 -8.02
CA VAL A 33 21.41 14.27 -7.97
C VAL A 33 21.01 15.74 -8.15
N SER A 34 20.09 16.04 -9.07
CA SER A 34 19.68 17.42 -9.39
C SER A 34 18.36 17.47 -10.15
N THR A 35 17.73 18.65 -10.20
CA THR A 35 16.55 18.88 -11.05
C THR A 35 16.85 18.67 -12.53
N LYS A 36 18.08 18.99 -12.99
CA LYS A 36 18.53 18.75 -14.37
C LYS A 36 18.59 17.25 -14.68
N THR A 37 19.25 16.46 -13.84
CA THR A 37 19.36 15.00 -14.04
C THR A 37 18.01 14.31 -13.90
N LYS A 38 17.15 14.76 -12.97
CA LYS A 38 15.76 14.30 -12.87
C LYS A 38 15.02 14.50 -14.20
N LYS A 39 15.04 15.71 -14.77
CA LYS A 39 14.40 16.00 -16.07
C LYS A 39 14.95 15.11 -17.19
N LEU A 40 16.26 14.90 -17.25
CA LEU A 40 16.89 14.02 -18.24
C LEU A 40 16.44 12.56 -18.09
N VAL A 41 16.40 12.02 -16.86
CA VAL A 41 15.88 10.66 -16.61
C VAL A 41 14.39 10.58 -16.95
N THR A 42 13.58 11.58 -16.59
CA THR A 42 12.16 11.63 -16.95
C THR A 42 11.94 11.68 -18.47
N SER A 43 12.81 12.34 -19.23
CA SER A 43 12.73 12.41 -20.69
C SER A 43 12.90 11.06 -21.41
N LEU A 44 13.38 10.04 -20.70
CA LEU A 44 13.44 8.66 -21.21
C LEU A 44 12.05 8.04 -21.38
N GLY A 45 10.99 8.62 -20.78
CA GLY A 45 9.61 8.15 -20.93
C GLY A 45 9.35 6.79 -20.29
N LEU A 46 10.15 6.40 -19.31
CA LEU A 46 9.98 5.14 -18.56
C LEU A 46 8.63 5.15 -17.84
N ARG A 47 7.85 4.08 -17.99
CA ARG A 47 6.58 3.88 -17.30
C ARG A 47 6.68 2.65 -16.41
N ALA A 48 6.34 2.81 -15.15
CA ALA A 48 6.24 1.72 -14.20
C ALA A 48 5.04 0.84 -14.56
N ASP A 49 5.26 -0.47 -14.63
CA ASP A 49 4.19 -1.46 -14.74
C ASP A 49 3.63 -1.78 -13.36
N PHE A 50 4.49 -1.77 -12.34
CA PHE A 50 4.12 -2.01 -10.96
C PHE A 50 4.97 -1.18 -10.00
N VAL A 51 4.30 -0.51 -9.06
CA VAL A 51 4.95 0.22 -7.96
C VAL A 51 4.38 -0.26 -6.63
N LYS A 52 5.28 -0.74 -5.78
CA LYS A 52 4.98 -1.10 -4.39
C LYS A 52 5.83 -0.32 -3.42
N ILE A 53 5.19 0.20 -2.38
CA ILE A 53 5.86 0.82 -1.25
C ILE A 53 5.47 0.05 0.01
N SER A 54 6.46 -0.39 0.78
CA SER A 54 6.26 -0.92 2.13
C SER A 54 6.90 0.01 3.14
N ILE A 55 6.14 0.41 4.15
CA ILE A 55 6.58 1.28 5.23
C ILE A 55 6.38 0.51 6.53
N SER A 56 7.49 0.22 7.19
CA SER A 56 7.56 -0.43 8.50
C SER A 56 8.77 0.14 9.24
N LYS A 57 9.49 -0.68 10.02
CA LYS A 57 10.84 -0.33 10.51
C LYS A 57 11.80 0.07 9.38
N LEU A 58 11.53 -0.38 8.14
CA LEU A 58 12.30 -0.08 6.94
C LEU A 58 11.35 0.47 5.87
N LEU A 59 11.86 1.41 5.06
CA LEU A 59 11.18 1.83 3.84
C LEU A 59 11.68 0.96 2.69
N HIS A 60 10.78 0.22 2.06
CA HIS A 60 11.08 -0.59 0.88
C HIS A 60 10.27 -0.08 -0.31
N VAL A 61 10.95 0.23 -1.41
CA VAL A 61 10.35 0.62 -2.68
C VAL A 61 10.70 -0.42 -3.73
N SER A 62 9.67 -0.96 -4.38
CA SER A 62 9.81 -1.94 -5.45
C SER A 62 9.16 -1.40 -6.71
N LEU A 63 9.85 -1.53 -7.83
CA LEU A 63 9.48 -0.97 -9.12
C LEU A 63 9.75 -1.98 -10.23
N ASP A 64 8.72 -2.27 -11.03
CA ASP A 64 8.83 -3.05 -12.25
C ASP A 64 8.66 -2.16 -13.48
N ILE A 65 9.57 -2.28 -14.43
CA ILE A 65 9.49 -1.66 -15.77
C ILE A 65 9.89 -2.72 -16.80
N GLY A 66 8.91 -3.19 -17.58
CA GLY A 66 9.06 -4.31 -18.50
C GLY A 66 9.52 -5.57 -17.78
N ARG A 67 10.70 -6.08 -18.14
CA ARG A 67 11.33 -7.25 -17.50
C ARG A 67 12.32 -6.87 -16.40
N SER A 68 12.49 -5.58 -16.12
CA SER A 68 13.46 -5.08 -15.15
C SER A 68 12.79 -4.83 -13.80
N HIS A 69 13.44 -5.31 -12.75
CA HIS A 69 13.02 -5.15 -11.37
C HIS A 69 14.02 -4.28 -10.61
N PHE A 70 13.53 -3.32 -9.84
CA PHE A 70 14.33 -2.48 -8.96
C PHE A 70 13.77 -2.53 -7.54
N ASN A 71 14.63 -2.81 -6.57
CA ASN A 71 14.31 -2.73 -5.15
C ASN A 71 15.26 -1.77 -4.46
N LEU A 72 14.69 -0.92 -3.63
CA LEU A 72 15.41 -0.04 -2.73
C LEU A 72 14.96 -0.34 -1.30
N MET A 73 15.92 -0.66 -0.43
CA MET A 73 15.71 -0.72 1.02
C MET A 73 16.43 0.46 1.67
N LEU A 74 15.68 1.27 2.40
CA LEU A 74 16.19 2.35 3.22
C LEU A 74 15.99 1.98 4.69
N TYR A 75 17.10 1.92 5.43
CA TYR A 75 17.12 1.62 6.84
C TYR A 75 17.02 2.92 7.63
N ASN A 76 16.12 2.97 8.62
CA ASN A 76 16.27 3.96 9.68
C ASN A 76 17.35 3.43 10.63
N TYR A 77 18.51 4.10 10.71
CA TYR A 77 19.58 3.73 11.64
C TYR A 77 19.20 4.19 13.06
N THR A 78 18.15 3.62 13.64
CA THR A 78 17.86 3.76 15.08
C THR A 78 18.24 2.44 15.76
N ASN A 79 19.52 2.09 15.66
CA ASN A 79 20.13 1.03 16.45
C ASN A 79 21.06 1.68 17.47
N ASP A 80 20.49 2.28 18.52
CA ASP A 80 21.23 2.45 19.77
C ASP A 80 20.89 1.25 20.67
N PRO A 81 21.86 0.38 21.01
CA PRO A 81 21.67 -0.71 21.98
C PRO A 81 21.39 -0.19 23.40
N ASN A 82 21.65 1.10 23.67
CA ASN A 82 21.60 1.71 24.99
C ASN A 82 20.44 2.72 25.12
N GLY A 83 19.21 2.28 24.86
CA GLY A 83 18.06 2.65 25.69
C GLY A 83 17.64 4.13 25.80
N GLU A 84 18.16 5.06 25.02
CA GLU A 84 17.52 6.36 24.79
C GLU A 84 17.19 6.47 23.31
N LEU A 85 15.90 6.36 22.99
CA LEU A 85 15.38 6.77 21.69
C LEU A 85 15.86 8.22 21.49
N PRO A 86 16.70 8.53 20.49
CA PRO A 86 16.82 9.92 20.05
C PRO A 86 15.40 10.29 19.61
N GLY A 87 14.79 11.23 20.35
CA GLY A 87 13.44 11.68 20.05
C GLY A 87 13.32 11.95 18.56
N ASP A 88 12.38 11.26 17.92
CA ASP A 88 11.92 11.55 16.57
C ASP A 88 13.04 11.73 15.52
N ILE A 89 13.73 10.64 15.15
CA ILE A 89 14.20 10.50 13.75
C ILE A 89 13.20 9.67 12.95
N THR A 90 11.91 9.78 13.28
CA THR A 90 10.85 9.55 12.31
C THR A 90 11.13 10.57 11.22
N LEU A 91 11.76 10.17 10.12
CA LEU A 91 11.70 10.96 8.90
C LEU A 91 10.24 11.38 8.77
N PRO A 92 9.89 12.68 8.76
CA PRO A 92 8.53 13.10 8.53
C PRO A 92 8.26 12.90 7.03
N VAL A 93 8.27 11.64 6.60
CA VAL A 93 7.49 11.25 5.44
C VAL A 93 6.07 11.59 5.88
N GLU A 94 5.55 12.70 5.36
CA GLU A 94 4.13 12.97 5.42
C GLU A 94 3.44 11.78 4.74
N ILE A 95 3.11 10.76 5.52
CA ILE A 95 2.65 9.46 5.01
C ILE A 95 1.42 9.62 4.11
N GLN A 96 0.62 10.64 4.40
CA GLN A 96 -0.50 11.10 3.60
C GLN A 96 -0.09 11.39 2.15
N LYS A 97 1.08 12.00 1.90
CA LYS A 97 1.61 12.22 0.55
C LYS A 97 1.86 10.91 -0.19
N VAL A 98 2.18 9.82 0.52
CA VAL A 98 2.32 8.48 -0.04
C VAL A 98 0.94 7.86 -0.28
N PHE A 99 0.01 7.96 0.67
CA PHE A 99 -1.34 7.40 0.56
C PHE A 99 -2.13 7.95 -0.63
N ILE A 100 -2.03 9.25 -0.91
CA ILE A 100 -2.72 9.87 -2.05
C ILE A 100 -2.13 9.49 -3.41
N GLN A 101 -0.96 8.84 -3.45
CA GLN A 101 -0.36 8.40 -4.70
C GLN A 101 -1.13 7.23 -5.31
N ASN A 102 -1.07 7.21 -6.64
CA ASN A 102 -1.70 6.24 -7.50
C ASN A 102 -0.96 4.89 -7.57
N LEU A 103 -0.55 4.31 -6.43
CA LEU A 103 0.30 3.10 -6.37
C LEU A 103 -0.48 1.80 -6.67
N ASN A 104 0.23 0.76 -7.09
CA ASN A 104 -0.37 -0.57 -7.24
C ASN A 104 -0.52 -1.26 -5.88
N CYS A 105 0.47 -1.12 -5.00
CA CYS A 105 0.48 -1.81 -3.72
C CYS A 105 1.12 -0.95 -2.62
N ILE A 106 0.48 -0.89 -1.46
CA ILE A 106 1.07 -0.32 -0.25
C ILE A 106 0.99 -1.30 0.92
N LEU A 107 2.07 -1.42 1.66
CA LEU A 107 2.10 -2.09 2.96
C LEU A 107 2.47 -1.06 4.02
N PHE A 108 1.70 -1.00 5.10
CA PHE A 108 1.89 -0.02 6.16
C PHE A 108 1.84 -0.69 7.54
N ASP A 109 2.95 -0.60 8.27
CA ASP A 109 3.16 -1.13 9.62
C ASP A 109 3.47 -0.02 10.61
N ASP A 110 2.48 0.83 10.83
CA ASP A 110 2.45 1.80 11.91
C ASP A 110 0.98 2.10 12.29
N VAL A 111 0.76 2.97 13.26
CA VAL A 111 -0.58 3.45 13.64
C VAL A 111 -1.17 4.28 12.49
N TYR A 112 -2.44 4.03 12.16
CA TYR A 112 -3.18 4.76 11.13
C TYR A 112 -4.60 5.06 11.58
N SER A 113 -5.09 6.23 11.18
CA SER A 113 -6.44 6.70 11.45
C SER A 113 -7.43 6.26 10.38
N LEU A 114 -8.72 6.55 10.58
CA LEU A 114 -9.72 6.40 9.52
C LEU A 114 -9.40 7.28 8.32
N ASP A 115 -8.93 8.51 8.56
CA ASP A 115 -8.66 9.47 7.49
C ASP A 115 -7.49 8.99 6.63
N ASP A 116 -6.47 8.39 7.24
CA ASP A 116 -5.37 7.73 6.53
C ASP A 116 -5.88 6.62 5.60
N MET A 117 -6.79 5.76 6.07
CA MET A 117 -7.41 4.72 5.24
C MET A 117 -8.19 5.32 4.07
N LEU A 118 -8.89 6.44 4.28
CA LEU A 118 -9.68 7.12 3.25
C LEU A 118 -8.82 7.86 2.22
N LEU A 119 -7.60 8.27 2.60
CA LEU A 119 -6.62 8.88 1.69
C LEU A 119 -5.96 7.86 0.76
N VAL A 120 -5.96 6.57 1.10
CA VAL A 120 -5.32 5.52 0.28
C VAL A 120 -5.95 5.44 -1.11
N ASN A 121 -5.15 5.76 -2.12
CA ASN A 121 -5.54 5.72 -3.52
C ASN A 121 -4.82 4.59 -4.29
N SER A 122 -4.48 3.51 -3.58
CA SER A 122 -3.80 2.33 -4.11
C SER A 122 -4.77 1.21 -4.48
N GLU A 123 -4.39 0.35 -5.43
CA GLU A 123 -5.17 -0.85 -5.80
C GLU A 123 -5.19 -1.89 -4.69
N LYS A 124 -4.02 -2.13 -4.08
CA LYS A 124 -3.86 -3.10 -3.00
C LYS A 124 -3.26 -2.43 -1.78
N VAL A 125 -3.80 -2.72 -0.61
CA VAL A 125 -3.27 -2.20 0.66
C VAL A 125 -3.24 -3.27 1.74
N LYS A 126 -2.14 -3.31 2.48
CA LYS A 126 -1.99 -4.15 3.67
C LYS A 126 -1.62 -3.28 4.86
N PHE A 127 -2.55 -3.18 5.80
CA PHE A 127 -2.29 -2.58 7.10
C PHE A 127 -1.92 -3.65 8.11
N ILE A 128 -0.81 -3.47 8.83
CA ILE A 128 -0.30 -4.47 9.78
C ILE A 128 -0.85 -4.24 11.19
N ARG A 129 -0.99 -2.98 11.62
CA ARG A 129 -1.51 -2.68 12.96
C ARG A 129 -3.02 -2.87 13.03
N PRO A 130 -3.53 -3.44 14.14
CA PRO A 130 -4.96 -3.61 14.31
C PRO A 130 -5.67 -2.27 14.52
N ILE A 131 -6.96 -2.23 14.18
CA ILE A 131 -7.85 -1.09 14.42
C ILE A 131 -9.08 -1.53 15.22
N SER A 132 -9.85 -0.57 15.74
CA SER A 132 -11.14 -0.88 16.35
C SER A 132 -12.18 -1.30 15.31
N GLN A 133 -13.13 -2.14 15.72
CA GLN A 133 -14.28 -2.54 14.91
C GLN A 133 -15.07 -1.30 14.43
N LYS A 134 -15.21 -0.29 15.29
CA LYS A 134 -15.90 0.97 14.97
C LYS A 134 -15.21 1.72 13.83
N GLN A 135 -13.88 1.76 13.83
CA GLN A 135 -13.10 2.40 12.75
C GLN A 135 -13.29 1.65 11.42
N PHE A 136 -13.21 0.31 11.43
CA PHE A 136 -13.47 -0.49 10.24
C PHE A 136 -14.90 -0.27 9.70
N ASN A 137 -15.91 -0.30 10.56
CA ASN A 137 -17.30 -0.08 10.14
C ASN A 137 -17.54 1.32 9.57
N ARG A 138 -16.85 2.34 10.08
CA ARG A 138 -16.87 3.68 9.48
C ARG A 138 -16.24 3.66 8.09
N PHE A 139 -15.08 3.04 7.93
CA PHE A 139 -14.43 2.89 6.63
C PHE A 139 -15.37 2.23 5.60
N VAL A 140 -15.98 1.09 5.94
CA VAL A 140 -16.90 0.39 5.02
C VAL A 140 -18.10 1.27 4.64
N LYS A 141 -18.66 2.03 5.59
CA LYS A 141 -19.75 2.99 5.29
C LYS A 141 -19.31 4.10 4.32
N HIS A 142 -18.09 4.59 4.42
CA HIS A 142 -17.53 5.56 3.47
C HIS A 142 -17.26 4.93 2.09
N TRP A 143 -16.69 3.72 2.06
CA TRP A 143 -16.46 2.98 0.82
C TRP A 143 -17.77 2.71 0.07
N ILE A 144 -18.83 2.28 0.78
CA ILE A 144 -20.18 2.08 0.21
C ILE A 144 -20.68 3.37 -0.47
N ARG A 145 -20.33 4.54 0.07
CA ARG A 145 -20.72 5.86 -0.45
C ARG A 145 -19.85 6.36 -1.61
N GLY A 146 -18.77 5.67 -1.98
CA GLY A 146 -17.93 6.01 -3.12
C GLY A 146 -16.47 6.34 -2.82
N SER A 147 -16.02 6.24 -1.57
CA SER A 147 -14.59 6.42 -1.23
C SER A 147 -13.69 5.32 -1.81
N ASN A 148 -12.40 5.63 -1.97
CA ASN A 148 -11.34 4.72 -2.43
C ASN A 148 -11.69 3.96 -3.74
N PRO A 149 -11.96 4.66 -4.86
CA PRO A 149 -12.45 4.05 -6.10
C PRO A 149 -11.47 3.10 -6.78
N ARG A 150 -10.16 3.21 -6.49
CA ARG A 150 -9.14 2.30 -7.02
C ARG A 150 -8.96 1.03 -6.21
N LEU A 151 -9.50 0.97 -4.98
CA LEU A 151 -9.25 -0.15 -4.09
C LEU A 151 -9.82 -1.44 -4.67
N GLN A 152 -9.00 -2.48 -4.69
CA GLN A 152 -9.34 -3.82 -5.15
C GLN A 152 -9.18 -4.86 -4.05
N ASP A 153 -8.13 -4.72 -3.22
CA ASP A 153 -7.82 -5.65 -2.13
C ASP A 153 -7.25 -4.89 -0.93
N MET A 154 -7.90 -5.00 0.22
CA MET A 154 -7.40 -4.47 1.49
C MET A 154 -7.31 -5.59 2.52
N SER A 155 -6.18 -5.70 3.20
CA SER A 155 -6.01 -6.60 4.35
C SER A 155 -5.66 -5.80 5.60
N LEU A 156 -6.33 -6.10 6.72
CA LEU A 156 -6.08 -5.50 8.03
C LEU A 156 -6.50 -6.46 9.16
N ALA A 157 -6.21 -6.06 10.39
CA ALA A 157 -6.68 -6.76 11.59
C ALA A 157 -7.60 -5.83 12.41
N ILE A 158 -8.61 -6.41 13.05
CA ILE A 158 -9.45 -5.72 14.02
C ILE A 158 -9.13 -6.26 15.41
N ASP A 159 -8.90 -5.36 16.36
CA ASP A 159 -8.69 -5.72 17.77
C ASP A 159 -9.99 -6.24 18.39
N LYS A 160 -9.90 -7.38 19.10
CA LYS A 160 -11.03 -7.99 19.79
C LYS A 160 -11.32 -7.39 21.16
N ILE A 161 -10.43 -6.57 21.72
CA ILE A 161 -10.61 -5.97 23.05
C ILE A 161 -11.95 -5.22 23.16
N ASP A 162 -12.39 -4.58 22.07
CA ASP A 162 -13.63 -3.80 22.04
C ASP A 162 -14.85 -4.58 21.54
N PHE A 163 -14.75 -5.90 21.29
CA PHE A 163 -15.89 -6.68 20.82
C PHE A 163 -16.85 -6.97 21.98
N PRO A 164 -18.08 -6.43 21.96
CA PRO A 164 -19.10 -6.87 22.91
C PRO A 164 -19.41 -8.34 22.59
N SER A 165 -19.41 -9.19 23.62
CA SER A 165 -19.68 -10.62 23.46
C SER A 165 -20.98 -10.84 22.66
N GLY A 166 -20.88 -11.50 21.51
CA GLY A 166 -22.02 -11.81 20.64
C GLY A 166 -22.40 -10.75 19.59
N GLU A 167 -21.70 -9.62 19.49
CA GLU A 167 -21.94 -8.65 18.42
C GLU A 167 -21.25 -9.02 17.08
N LEU A 168 -21.91 -8.68 15.97
CA LEU A 168 -21.39 -8.89 14.63
C LEU A 168 -20.32 -7.82 14.32
N TYR A 169 -19.18 -8.23 13.75
CA TYR A 169 -18.10 -7.29 13.40
C TYR A 169 -18.56 -6.17 12.43
N LEU A 170 -19.59 -6.39 11.61
CA LEU A 170 -20.16 -5.44 10.63
C LEU A 170 -21.46 -4.75 11.09
N ASN A 171 -21.51 -4.26 12.33
CA ASN A 171 -22.69 -3.57 12.87
C ASN A 171 -23.15 -2.36 12.05
N GLY A 172 -24.44 -2.36 11.69
CA GLY A 172 -25.07 -1.31 10.91
C GLY A 172 -24.63 -1.26 9.44
N ILE A 173 -24.12 -2.37 8.91
CA ILE A 173 -23.79 -2.57 7.50
C ILE A 173 -24.66 -3.72 6.98
N ARG A 174 -25.37 -3.47 5.87
CA ARG A 174 -26.19 -4.50 5.22
C ARG A 174 -25.28 -5.51 4.55
N CYS A 175 -25.25 -6.73 5.10
CA CYS A 175 -24.47 -7.85 4.60
C CYS A 175 -25.41 -8.93 4.07
N THR A 176 -24.99 -9.63 3.02
CA THR A 176 -25.72 -10.78 2.47
C THR A 176 -24.88 -12.03 2.70
N ALA A 177 -25.54 -13.10 3.17
CA ALA A 177 -24.90 -14.41 3.27
C ALA A 177 -24.55 -14.93 1.86
N MET A 178 -23.42 -15.62 1.76
CA MET A 178 -22.95 -16.18 0.49
C MET A 178 -23.20 -17.69 0.45
N GLU A 179 -23.54 -18.20 -0.73
CA GLU A 179 -23.59 -19.65 -0.97
C GLU A 179 -22.20 -20.27 -0.87
N GLU A 180 -22.10 -21.49 -0.32
CA GLU A 180 -20.80 -22.15 -0.12
C GLU A 180 -20.02 -22.38 -1.43
N LYS A 181 -20.72 -22.59 -2.55
CA LYS A 181 -20.07 -22.69 -3.87
C LYS A 181 -19.35 -21.40 -4.25
N ALA A 182 -19.99 -20.24 -4.04
CA ALA A 182 -19.38 -18.94 -4.30
C ALA A 182 -18.21 -18.66 -3.34
N LYS A 183 -18.35 -19.04 -2.06
CA LYS A 183 -17.22 -18.96 -1.11
C LYS A 183 -16.04 -19.80 -1.57
N GLN A 184 -16.29 -21.02 -2.06
CA GLN A 184 -15.24 -21.93 -2.53
C GLN A 184 -14.46 -21.36 -3.71
N GLU A 185 -15.14 -20.79 -4.70
CA GLU A 185 -14.49 -20.12 -5.85
C GLU A 185 -13.58 -18.97 -5.40
N ILE A 186 -14.04 -18.16 -4.46
CA ILE A 186 -13.24 -17.06 -3.90
C ILE A 186 -12.04 -17.58 -3.10
N ARG A 187 -12.20 -18.68 -2.35
CA ARG A 187 -11.08 -19.31 -1.63
C ARG A 187 -9.97 -19.73 -2.57
N GLU A 188 -10.32 -20.32 -3.71
CA GLU A 188 -9.37 -20.76 -4.72
C GLU A 188 -8.68 -19.56 -5.40
N ASN A 189 -9.47 -18.58 -5.87
CA ASN A 189 -8.96 -17.41 -6.59
C ASN A 189 -8.02 -16.53 -5.76
N TYR A 190 -8.25 -16.43 -4.44
CA TYR A 190 -7.50 -15.56 -3.54
C TYR A 190 -6.60 -16.32 -2.55
N SER A 191 -6.49 -17.64 -2.68
CA SER A 191 -5.72 -18.55 -1.80
C SER A 191 -6.07 -18.36 -0.32
N LEU A 192 -7.36 -18.39 0.00
CA LEU A 192 -7.88 -18.16 1.35
C LEU A 192 -8.00 -19.47 2.14
N SER A 193 -8.00 -19.34 3.47
CA SER A 193 -8.19 -20.47 4.38
C SER A 193 -9.59 -21.07 4.25
N VAL A 194 -9.70 -22.40 4.34
CA VAL A 194 -10.99 -23.13 4.31
C VAL A 194 -11.93 -22.63 5.42
N ASN A 195 -11.37 -22.36 6.61
CA ASN A 195 -12.13 -21.90 7.78
C ASN A 195 -12.45 -20.40 7.76
N ALA A 196 -12.19 -19.69 6.67
CA ALA A 196 -12.54 -18.28 6.58
C ALA A 196 -14.05 -18.12 6.33
N ASP A 197 -14.68 -17.23 7.11
CA ASP A 197 -16.05 -16.81 6.88
C ASP A 197 -16.08 -15.67 5.85
N MET A 198 -17.21 -15.54 5.14
CA MET A 198 -17.35 -14.61 4.03
C MET A 198 -18.77 -14.06 3.97
N VAL A 199 -18.84 -12.74 3.95
CA VAL A 199 -20.10 -12.01 3.73
C VAL A 199 -19.95 -11.03 2.59
N GLN A 200 -21.05 -10.80 1.88
CA GLN A 200 -21.07 -9.86 0.77
C GLN A 200 -21.62 -8.50 1.22
N VAL A 201 -20.93 -7.44 0.81
CA VAL A 201 -21.35 -6.05 0.92
C VAL A 201 -21.45 -5.48 -0.50
N ARG A 202 -22.36 -4.53 -0.72
CA ARG A 202 -22.53 -3.89 -2.03
C ARG A 202 -22.34 -2.40 -1.92
N ARG A 203 -21.56 -1.83 -2.84
CA ARG A 203 -21.37 -0.40 -2.97
C ARG A 203 -22.62 0.27 -3.53
N LYS A 204 -22.75 1.60 -3.36
CA LYS A 204 -23.87 2.38 -3.91
C LYS A 204 -23.96 2.29 -5.44
N ASP A 205 -22.84 2.15 -6.13
CA ASP A 205 -22.78 1.97 -7.60
C ASP A 205 -23.11 0.53 -8.05
N GLY A 206 -23.40 -0.38 -7.12
CA GLY A 206 -23.73 -1.77 -7.40
C GLY A 206 -22.55 -2.73 -7.33
N THR A 207 -21.31 -2.22 -7.22
CA THR A 207 -20.09 -3.04 -7.17
C THR A 207 -20.13 -4.00 -5.98
N PRO A 208 -20.01 -5.33 -6.20
CA PRO A 208 -19.97 -6.31 -5.14
C PRO A 208 -18.59 -6.38 -4.49
N THR A 209 -18.58 -6.57 -3.17
CA THR A 209 -17.37 -6.77 -2.38
C THR A 209 -17.58 -7.88 -1.38
N VAL A 210 -16.55 -8.66 -1.15
CA VAL A 210 -16.54 -9.72 -0.13
C VAL A 210 -15.65 -9.30 1.02
N VAL A 211 -16.21 -9.40 2.22
CA VAL A 211 -15.47 -9.27 3.47
C VAL A 211 -15.19 -10.68 3.96
N VAL A 212 -13.93 -11.08 3.85
CA VAL A 212 -13.42 -12.35 4.33
C VAL A 212 -12.88 -12.14 5.73
N THR A 213 -13.28 -13.00 6.67
CA THR A 213 -12.79 -12.95 8.03
C THR A 213 -12.17 -14.26 8.47
N LYS A 214 -11.12 -14.15 9.27
CA LYS A 214 -10.48 -15.29 9.93
C LYS A 214 -10.22 -14.96 11.38
N ASP A 215 -10.82 -15.76 12.25
CA ASP A 215 -10.72 -15.59 13.68
C ASP A 215 -9.34 -16.04 14.21
N SER A 216 -8.82 -15.31 15.19
CA SER A 216 -7.58 -15.59 15.92
C SER A 216 -7.75 -15.15 17.38
N GLU A 217 -6.84 -15.51 18.29
CA GLU A 217 -7.00 -15.24 19.74
C GLU A 217 -7.38 -13.79 20.06
N ASN A 218 -6.52 -12.82 19.71
CA ASN A 218 -6.69 -11.41 20.11
C ASN A 218 -7.18 -10.49 18.98
N VAL A 219 -7.25 -11.00 17.75
CA VAL A 219 -7.61 -10.19 16.57
C VAL A 219 -8.52 -10.96 15.63
N LEU A 220 -9.34 -10.23 14.89
CA LEU A 220 -10.05 -10.72 13.73
C LEU A 220 -9.32 -10.24 12.46
N TYR A 221 -8.77 -11.16 11.69
CA TYR A 221 -8.18 -10.80 10.39
C TYR A 221 -9.29 -10.55 9.38
N VAL A 222 -9.18 -9.45 8.65
CA VAL A 222 -10.13 -9.05 7.63
C VAL A 222 -9.42 -8.85 6.30
N ARG A 223 -9.97 -9.44 5.25
CA ARG A 223 -9.61 -9.13 3.87
C ARG A 223 -10.85 -8.66 3.12
N PHE A 224 -10.77 -7.46 2.58
CA PHE A 224 -11.82 -6.75 1.89
C PHE A 224 -11.50 -6.77 0.39
N ILE A 225 -12.27 -7.53 -0.37
CA ILE A 225 -12.00 -7.87 -1.77
C ILE A 225 -13.12 -7.30 -2.65
N VAL A 226 -12.78 -6.36 -3.52
CA VAL A 226 -13.72 -5.83 -4.52
C VAL A 226 -13.74 -6.77 -5.71
N LEU A 227 -14.93 -7.22 -6.09
CA LEU A 227 -15.12 -8.15 -7.21
C LEU A 227 -15.46 -7.35 -8.47
N TYR A 228 -14.58 -7.45 -9.47
CA TYR A 228 -14.76 -6.89 -10.82
C TYR A 228 -15.10 -8.00 -11.82
#